data_AF-A0A5B7A8W4-F1
#
_entry.id   AF-A0A5B7A8W4-F1
#
_cell.length_a   1.000
_cell.length_b   1.000
_cell.length_c   1.000
_cell.angle_alpha   90.00
_cell.angle_beta   90.00
_cell.angle_gamma   90.00
#
_symmetry.space_group_name_H-M   'P 1'
#
loop_
_entity.id
_entity.type
_entity.pdbx_description
1 polymer ?
#
loop_
_entity_poly.entity_id
_entity_poly.type
_entity_poly.pdbx_seq_one_letter_code
_entity_poly.pdbx_strand_id
1 'polypeptide(L)'
;EDMFHRKRLRSTPHERSDFFDGLPDDIVIFILCKLSSSARCPSDFISTLITCKRLNRLGLHPLVLSRTGPKTLVIKAKNWSEYAHRFLKRCVNAGNTEACYTLGMIR
;
A
#
# COMPACT_ATOMS: atom_id res chain seq x y z
N GLU A 1 -27.46 -0.88 33.32
CA GLU A 1 -26.87 0.47 33.32
C GLU A 1 -26.08 0.65 32.03
N ASP A 2 -26.25 1.81 31.41
CA ASP A 2 -26.34 2.02 29.96
C ASP A 2 -25.11 1.72 29.08
N MET A 3 -25.40 1.10 27.93
CA MET A 3 -24.55 1.03 26.75
C MET A 3 -24.38 2.43 26.14
N PHE A 4 -23.20 3.02 26.29
CA PHE A 4 -22.83 4.24 25.57
C PHE A 4 -22.63 3.97 24.07
N HIS A 5 -23.72 4.03 23.31
CA HIS A 5 -23.68 4.21 21.86
C HIS A 5 -23.06 5.58 21.56
N ARG A 6 -21.77 5.60 21.19
CA ARG A 6 -21.16 6.78 20.55
C ARG A 6 -21.82 6.99 19.19
N LYS A 7 -22.94 7.73 19.18
CA LYS A 7 -23.52 8.31 17.96
C LYS A 7 -22.46 9.20 17.33
N ARG A 8 -21.88 8.75 16.21
CA ARG A 8 -21.04 9.58 15.36
C ARG A 8 -21.90 10.74 14.87
N LEU A 9 -21.66 11.93 15.42
CA LEU A 9 -22.33 13.16 15.03
C LEU A 9 -22.06 13.37 13.52
N ARG A 10 -23.10 13.23 12.70
CA ARG A 10 -23.06 13.66 11.29
C ARG A 10 -22.95 15.18 11.30
N SER A 11 -21.72 15.68 11.28
CA SER A 11 -21.46 17.06 10.89
C SER A 11 -21.89 17.20 9.44
N THR A 12 -22.86 18.07 9.17
CA THR A 12 -23.19 18.53 7.82
C THR A 12 -21.95 19.17 7.22
N PRO A 13 -21.29 18.58 6.20
CA PRO A 13 -20.11 19.19 5.63
C PRO A 13 -20.59 20.26 4.66
N HIS A 14 -20.14 21.50 4.84
CA HIS A 14 -19.82 22.30 3.67
C HIS A 14 -18.68 21.52 2.98
N GLU A 15 -19.07 20.67 2.04
CA GLU A 15 -18.31 19.52 1.57
C GLU A 15 -17.13 20.02 0.72
N ARG A 16 -16.01 20.35 1.37
CA ARG A 16 -14.70 20.15 0.75
C ARG A 16 -14.57 18.65 0.58
N SER A 17 -15.21 18.09 -0.44
CA SER A 17 -14.96 16.72 -0.86
C SER A 17 -13.45 16.61 -1.03
N ASP A 18 -12.79 15.76 -0.24
CA ASP A 18 -11.39 15.44 -0.52
C ASP A 18 -11.37 14.95 -1.96
N PHE A 19 -10.66 15.68 -2.84
CA PHE A 19 -10.59 15.35 -4.25
C PHE A 19 -10.15 13.91 -4.47
N PHE A 20 -9.40 13.35 -3.51
CA PHE A 20 -8.98 11.96 -3.56
C PHE A 20 -10.11 10.98 -3.23
N ASP A 21 -11.01 11.29 -2.30
CA ASP A 21 -12.14 10.42 -1.92
C ASP A 21 -13.16 10.25 -3.05
N GLY A 22 -13.29 11.25 -3.93
CA GLY A 22 -14.14 11.18 -5.11
C GLY A 22 -13.57 10.35 -6.27
N LEU A 23 -12.28 9.98 -6.25
CA LEU A 23 -11.68 9.19 -7.31
C LEU A 23 -12.21 7.75 -7.29
N PRO A 24 -12.48 7.14 -8.45
CA PRO A 24 -12.65 5.69 -8.59
C PRO A 24 -11.43 4.88 -8.09
N ASP A 25 -11.66 3.69 -7.55
CA ASP A 25 -10.62 2.84 -6.97
C ASP A 25 -9.58 2.36 -8.01
N ASP A 26 -9.99 2.12 -9.25
CA ASP A 26 -9.12 1.77 -10.37
C ASP A 26 -8.14 2.89 -10.73
N ILE A 27 -8.58 4.15 -10.69
CA ILE A 27 -7.70 5.32 -10.89
C ILE A 27 -6.67 5.40 -9.76
N VAL A 28 -7.11 5.22 -8.51
CA VAL A 28 -6.19 5.20 -7.36
C VAL A 28 -5.20 4.04 -7.45
N ILE A 29 -5.65 2.84 -7.86
CA ILE A 29 -4.78 1.69 -8.11
C ILE A 29 -3.76 2.01 -9.21
N PHE A 30 -4.15 2.67 -10.30
CA PHE A 30 -3.24 3.06 -11.37
C PHE A 30 -2.15 4.04 -10.87
N ILE A 31 -2.54 5.04 -10.07
CA ILE A 31 -1.60 5.98 -9.43
C ILE A 31 -0.64 5.21 -8.51
N LEU A 32 -1.15 4.30 -7.67
CA LEU A 32 -0.32 3.49 -6.77
C LEU A 32 0.61 2.52 -7.51
N CYS A 33 0.18 1.98 -8.65
CA CYS A 33 1.08 1.22 -9.54
C CYS A 33 2.24 2.09 -9.99
N LYS A 34 1.96 3.29 -10.53
CA LYS A 34 3.01 4.21 -10.97
C LYS A 34 3.95 4.60 -9.82
N LEU A 35 3.39 4.97 -8.67
CA LEU A 35 4.14 5.31 -7.46
C LEU A 35 5.06 4.17 -7.02
N SER A 36 4.53 2.95 -6.86
CA SER A 36 5.30 1.78 -6.40
C SER A 36 6.38 1.36 -7.39
N SER A 37 6.16 1.55 -8.70
CA SER A 37 7.17 1.30 -9.74
C SER A 37 8.29 2.36 -9.74
N SER A 38 7.98 3.64 -9.47
CA SER A 38 8.94 4.75 -9.56
C SER A 38 9.54 5.20 -8.23
N ALA A 39 9.05 4.68 -7.09
CA ALA A 39 9.55 5.01 -5.77
C ALA A 39 11.05 4.73 -5.62
N ARG A 40 11.75 5.58 -4.84
CA ARG A 40 13.21 5.54 -4.73
C ARG A 40 13.68 4.69 -3.57
N CYS A 41 12.80 4.39 -2.63
CA CYS A 41 13.02 3.52 -1.49
C CYS A 41 11.68 2.95 -0.97
N PRO A 42 11.70 1.92 -0.10
CA PRO A 42 10.48 1.34 0.44
C PRO A 42 9.60 2.36 1.21
N SER A 43 10.22 3.32 1.91
CA SER A 43 9.49 4.31 2.72
C SER A 43 8.63 5.24 1.89
N ASP A 44 9.01 5.57 0.66
CA ASP A 44 8.19 6.42 -0.24
C ASP A 44 6.81 5.78 -0.47
N PHE A 45 6.78 4.46 -0.68
CA PHE A 45 5.55 3.73 -0.91
C PHE A 45 4.79 3.45 0.39
N ILE A 46 5.49 2.96 1.42
CA ILE A 46 4.86 2.58 2.69
C ILE A 46 4.24 3.79 3.39
N SER A 47 4.86 4.97 3.32
CA SER A 47 4.30 6.21 3.90
C SER A 47 2.96 6.57 3.27
N THR A 48 2.80 6.37 1.95
CA THR A 48 1.51 6.54 1.27
C THR A 48 0.47 5.54 1.76
N LEU A 49 0.84 4.27 1.98
CA LEU A 49 -0.08 3.24 2.46
C LEU A 49 -0.59 3.47 3.88
N ILE A 50 0.21 4.11 4.75
CA ILE A 50 -0.20 4.40 6.13
C ILE A 50 -0.97 5.71 6.27
N THR A 51 -1.08 6.51 5.20
CA THR A 51 -1.76 7.81 5.23
C THR A 51 -3.26 7.67 5.50
N CYS A 52 -3.93 6.72 4.84
CA CYS A 52 -5.35 6.46 5.08
C CYS A 52 -5.73 5.00 4.80
N LYS A 53 -6.87 4.56 5.35
CA LYS A 53 -7.37 3.18 5.21
C LYS A 53 -7.60 2.79 3.76
N ARG A 54 -8.05 3.74 2.92
CA ARG A 54 -8.34 3.49 1.50
C ARG A 54 -7.04 3.23 0.73
N LEU A 55 -6.02 4.06 0.91
CA LEU A 55 -4.69 3.84 0.32
C LEU A 55 -4.04 2.54 0.82
N ASN A 56 -4.17 2.22 2.11
CA ASN A 56 -3.69 0.96 2.66
C ASN A 56 -4.29 -0.25 1.93
N ARG A 57 -5.62 -0.26 1.79
CA ARG A 57 -6.36 -1.33 1.11
C ARG A 57 -5.96 -1.43 -0.36
N LEU A 58 -5.97 -0.31 -1.09
CA LEU A 58 -5.74 -0.29 -2.53
C LEU A 58 -4.28 -0.50 -2.92
N GLY A 59 -3.33 -0.06 -2.09
CA GLY A 59 -1.91 -0.28 -2.37
C GLY A 59 -1.43 -1.71 -2.12
N LEU A 60 -2.22 -2.51 -1.40
CA LEU A 60 -2.02 -3.95 -1.27
C LEU A 60 -2.78 -4.76 -2.34
N HIS A 61 -3.41 -4.10 -3.32
CA HIS A 61 -4.05 -4.77 -4.44
C HIS A 61 -3.02 -5.54 -5.27
N PRO A 62 -3.31 -6.77 -5.74
CA PRO A 62 -2.35 -7.60 -6.47
C PRO A 62 -1.69 -6.89 -7.65
N LEU A 63 -2.45 -6.07 -8.40
CA LEU A 63 -1.90 -5.30 -9.52
C LEU A 63 -0.77 -4.33 -9.09
N VAL A 64 -0.93 -3.64 -7.96
CA VAL A 64 0.10 -2.73 -7.43
C VAL A 64 1.33 -3.51 -6.99
N LEU A 65 1.12 -4.61 -6.26
CA LEU A 65 2.19 -5.45 -5.76
C LEU A 65 2.99 -6.10 -6.90
N SER A 66 2.31 -6.58 -7.95
CA SER A 66 2.94 -7.17 -9.15
C SER A 66 3.86 -6.20 -9.89
N ARG A 67 3.59 -4.88 -9.80
CA ARG A 67 4.33 -3.81 -10.49
C ARG A 67 5.29 -3.05 -9.59
N THR A 68 5.41 -3.44 -8.32
CA THR A 68 6.29 -2.75 -7.38
C THR A 68 7.74 -2.85 -7.85
N GLY A 69 8.41 -1.70 -7.97
CA GLY A 69 9.77 -1.60 -8.51
C GLY A 69 10.85 -2.10 -7.54
N PRO A 70 12.05 -2.41 -8.05
CA PRO A 70 13.12 -3.01 -7.25
C PRO A 70 13.51 -2.14 -6.05
N LYS A 71 13.66 -0.83 -6.25
CA LYS A 71 14.03 0.13 -5.19
C LYS A 71 13.02 0.18 -4.04
N THR A 72 11.75 -0.11 -4.32
CA THR A 72 10.68 -0.21 -3.32
C THR A 72 10.76 -1.51 -2.52
N LEU A 73 11.39 -2.54 -3.07
CA LEU A 73 11.58 -3.87 -2.45
C LEU A 73 12.96 -4.05 -1.79
N VAL A 74 13.88 -3.10 -1.95
CA VAL A 74 15.22 -3.15 -1.33
C VAL A 74 15.11 -3.02 0.19
N ILE A 75 15.26 -4.15 0.89
CA ILE A 75 15.29 -4.21 2.34
C ILE A 75 16.69 -4.65 2.78
N LYS A 76 17.40 -3.78 3.48
CA LYS A 76 18.72 -4.10 4.04
C LYS A 76 18.57 -5.20 5.10
N ALA A 77 19.54 -6.12 5.19
CA ALA A 77 19.52 -7.21 6.17
C ALA A 77 19.26 -6.73 7.61
N LYS A 78 19.87 -5.60 8.00
CA LYS A 78 19.65 -4.97 9.32
C LYS A 78 18.21 -4.49 9.59
N ASN A 79 17.42 -4.27 8.54
CA ASN A 79 16.03 -3.82 8.59
C ASN A 79 15.06 -4.97 8.26
N TRP A 80 15.57 -6.20 8.14
CA TRP A 80 14.72 -7.36 7.91
C TRP A 80 13.82 -7.60 9.11
N SER A 81 12.56 -7.90 8.84
CA SER A 81 11.55 -8.18 9.85
C SER A 81 10.53 -9.15 9.31
N GLU A 82 9.74 -9.74 10.20
CA GLU A 82 8.62 -10.59 9.79
C GLU A 82 7.62 -9.83 8.89
N TYR A 83 7.40 -8.53 9.15
CA TYR A 83 6.53 -7.70 8.32
C TYR A 83 7.11 -7.48 6.91
N ALA A 84 8.42 -7.21 6.82
CA ALA A 84 9.14 -7.09 5.55
C ALA A 84 9.05 -8.40 4.74
N HIS A 85 9.29 -9.54 5.39
CA HIS A 85 9.20 -10.84 4.76
C HIS A 85 7.79 -11.14 4.23
N ARG A 86 6.74 -10.89 5.05
CA ARG A 86 5.35 -11.05 4.62
C ARG A 86 4.96 -10.12 3.47
N PHE A 87 5.46 -8.89 3.46
CA PHE A 87 5.24 -7.96 2.36
C PHE A 87 5.86 -8.48 1.06
N LEU A 88 7.11 -8.94 1.10
CA LEU A 88 7.78 -9.56 -0.05
C LEU A 88 7.03 -10.81 -0.53
N LYS A 89 6.58 -11.68 0.39
CA LYS A 89 5.74 -12.85 0.06
C LYS A 89 4.45 -12.46 -0.64
N ARG A 90 3.78 -11.38 -0.22
CA ARG A 90 2.59 -10.88 -0.93
C ARG A 90 2.92 -10.40 -2.34
N CYS A 91 4.06 -9.74 -2.53
CA CYS A 91 4.53 -9.34 -3.86
C CYS A 91 4.81 -10.55 -4.75
N VAL A 92 5.45 -11.60 -4.21
CA VAL A 92 5.65 -12.87 -4.92
C VAL A 92 4.32 -13.52 -5.31
N ASN A 93 3.36 -13.62 -4.39
CA ASN A 93 2.04 -14.19 -4.67
C ASN A 93 1.26 -13.37 -5.73
N ALA A 94 1.58 -12.09 -5.88
CA ALA A 94 1.05 -11.22 -6.93
C ALA A 94 1.82 -11.31 -8.26
N GLY A 95 2.87 -12.12 -8.36
CA GLY A 95 3.66 -12.32 -9.58
C GLY A 95 4.82 -11.34 -9.77
N ASN A 96 5.31 -10.71 -8.70
CA ASN A 96 6.45 -9.79 -8.79
C ASN A 96 7.79 -10.55 -8.83
N THR A 97 8.51 -10.44 -9.95
CA THR A 97 9.81 -11.11 -10.16
C THR A 97 10.93 -10.55 -9.29
N GLU A 98 10.96 -9.23 -9.05
CA GLU A 98 11.95 -8.58 -8.18
C GLU A 98 11.82 -9.06 -6.73
N ALA A 99 10.59 -9.32 -6.27
CA ALA A 99 10.34 -9.92 -4.96
C ALA A 99 10.82 -11.37 -4.90
N CYS A 100 10.62 -12.15 -5.97
CA CYS A 100 11.14 -13.52 -6.06
C CYS A 100 12.68 -13.52 -5.97
N TYR A 101 13.36 -12.61 -6.67
CA TYR A 101 14.81 -12.45 -6.60
C TYR A 101 15.26 -12.04 -5.19
N THR A 102 14.58 -11.07 -4.57
CA THR A 102 14.87 -10.60 -3.21
C THR A 102 14.73 -11.71 -2.16
N LEU A 103 13.78 -12.63 -2.35
CA LEU A 103 13.60 -13.82 -1.49
C LEU A 103 14.48 -15.01 -1.87
N GLY A 104 15.33 -14.90 -2.91
CA GLY A 104 16.19 -15.98 -3.38
C GLY A 104 15.44 -17.15 -4.04
N MET A 105 14.22 -16.91 -4.53
CA MET A 105 13.41 -17.94 -5.21
C MET A 105 13.81 -18.14 -6.67
N ILE A 106 14.45 -17.13 -7.27
CA ILE A 106 15.02 -17.16 -8.62
C ILE A 106 16.43 -16.56 -8.59
N ARG A 107 17.24 -16.86 -9.61
CA ARG A 107 18.62 -16.37 -9.76
C ARG A 107 18.75 -15.42 -10.93
#